data_AF-A0A2E3MYC5-F1
#
_entry.id   AF-A0A2E3MYC5-F1
#
_cell.length_a   1.000
_cell.length_b   1.000
_cell.length_c   1.000
_cell.angle_alpha   90.00
_cell.angle_beta   90.00
_cell.angle_gamma   90.00
#
_symmetry.space_group_name_H-M   'P 1'
#
loop_
_entity.id
_entity.type
_entity.pdbx_description
1 polymer ?
#
loop_
_entity_poly.entity_id
_entity_poly.type
_entity_poly.pdbx_seq_one_letter_code
_entity_poly.pdbx_strand_id
1 'polypeptide(L)'
;MDDAIREFRSQLSQALRGPEAKNFRYAEFVQQSGVAREVADQAAMSLFGQLCVAAAEDGVITQPEQKRILSAAVVLEISQEKATTVVRQAKQTVYREQLKAAQADGEVTADEEAALTQLRESLGIAAAPAAAAAPAPTGEETASVEVTAGGDFSLSEEEFAESLQYRVRSTADRVLADIKFLKQFDAIQQSKAASWNKKGTFAGLGGLVGGILALIGMNVAAPLAALGAVAAVVGFGFAVFAWVQGSSAAKLDLENRRYGLLDGVVRLIAADVGGDTPLGVSLDFRDQTHADKLQRKGKVGRWEAEFYVDRWLDLQGRFVDGTKFSVAMIEKHQKRHRTKRSRSGKIKHKNKTKHATEAIVSLKIKGKRYPQLTGQAKQVDKYIQLPPKATLKSIRVEGEQLVLRSTCTVPWSLKSMGGTGFAERVREGPGLDGVNWLAMMLLSLYALLNESK
;
A
#
# COMPACT_ATOMS: atom_id res chain seq x y z
N MET A 1 -5.32 28.72 21.99
CA MET A 1 -5.86 27.54 22.71
C MET A 1 -5.73 26.28 21.84
N ASP A 2 -6.16 26.33 20.59
CA ASP A 2 -6.09 25.19 19.65
C ASP A 2 -4.68 24.61 19.43
N ASP A 3 -3.64 25.45 19.40
CA ASP A 3 -2.26 24.98 19.24
C ASP A 3 -1.78 24.17 20.45
N ALA A 4 -2.13 24.59 21.67
CA ALA A 4 -1.79 23.87 22.90
C ALA A 4 -2.49 22.49 22.96
N ILE A 5 -3.75 22.42 22.50
CA ILE A 5 -4.50 21.16 22.38
C ILE A 5 -3.81 20.25 21.35
N ARG A 6 -3.41 20.80 20.19
CA ARG A 6 -2.76 20.03 19.11
C ARG A 6 -1.40 19.49 19.55
N GLU A 7 -0.60 20.30 20.23
CA GLU A 7 0.72 19.91 20.74
C GLU A 7 0.61 18.84 21.82
N PHE A 8 -0.23 19.05 22.84
CA PHE A 8 -0.43 18.07 23.91
C PHE A 8 -1.00 16.75 23.37
N ARG A 9 -1.94 16.81 22.40
CA ARG A 9 -2.45 15.61 21.72
C ARG A 9 -1.33 14.82 21.02
N SER A 10 -0.39 15.51 20.38
CA SER A 10 0.77 14.86 19.74
C SER A 10 1.66 14.16 20.76
N GLN A 11 1.99 14.83 21.86
CA GLN A 11 2.79 14.27 22.95
C GLN A 11 2.09 13.06 23.60
N LEU A 12 0.78 13.18 23.88
CA LEU A 12 -0.05 12.11 24.42
C LEU A 12 -0.10 10.90 23.48
N SER A 13 -0.28 11.12 22.17
CA SER A 13 -0.26 10.04 21.18
C SER A 13 1.10 9.36 21.10
N GLN A 14 2.20 10.08 21.30
CA GLN A 14 3.55 9.51 21.31
C GLN A 14 3.77 8.66 22.56
N ALA A 15 3.35 9.16 23.73
CA ALA A 15 3.45 8.45 25.01
C ALA A 15 2.68 7.12 24.99
N LEU A 16 1.44 7.12 24.48
CA LEU A 16 0.61 5.92 24.37
C LEU A 16 1.15 4.88 23.36
N ARG A 17 2.02 5.29 22.43
CA ARG A 17 2.68 4.39 21.46
C ARG A 17 4.03 3.85 21.97
N GLY A 18 4.56 4.42 23.05
CA GLY A 18 5.85 4.04 23.62
C GLY A 18 5.85 2.69 24.33
N PRO A 19 7.03 2.12 24.62
CA PRO A 19 7.16 0.89 25.39
C PRO A 19 6.58 1.01 26.82
N GLU A 20 6.48 2.24 27.33
CA GLU A 20 5.96 2.56 28.66
C GLU A 20 4.43 2.65 28.73
N ALA A 21 3.72 2.44 27.61
CA ALA A 21 2.25 2.55 27.55
C ALA A 21 1.51 1.68 28.58
N LYS A 22 2.11 0.58 29.03
CA LYS A 22 1.54 -0.30 30.07
C LYS A 22 1.45 0.35 31.45
N ASN A 23 2.34 1.29 31.75
CA ASN A 23 2.43 1.98 33.04
C ASN A 23 1.97 3.43 32.94
N PHE A 24 1.35 3.82 31.82
CA PHE A 24 0.94 5.20 31.58
C PHE A 24 -0.14 5.63 32.59
N ARG A 25 0.11 6.76 33.26
CA ARG A 25 -0.81 7.43 34.19
C ARG A 25 -1.14 8.81 33.65
N TYR A 26 -2.40 9.02 33.29
CA TYR A 26 -2.81 10.26 32.63
C TYR A 26 -2.65 11.48 33.55
N ALA A 27 -3.05 11.41 34.82
CA ALA A 27 -2.86 12.51 35.77
C ALA A 27 -1.38 12.93 35.94
N GLU A 28 -0.46 11.98 36.06
CA GLU A 28 0.98 12.26 36.18
C GLU A 28 1.52 12.90 34.90
N PHE A 29 1.10 12.40 33.73
CA PHE A 29 1.50 12.95 32.45
C PHE A 29 1.03 14.40 32.25
N VAL A 30 -0.20 14.73 32.67
CA VAL A 30 -0.73 16.10 32.65
C VAL A 30 0.11 17.01 33.55
N GLN A 31 0.43 16.56 34.77
CA GLN A 31 1.25 17.32 35.71
C GLN A 31 2.66 17.59 35.17
N GLN A 32 3.30 16.58 34.57
CA GLN A 32 4.64 16.68 33.98
C GLN A 32 4.68 17.62 32.77
N SER A 33 3.60 17.64 31.98
CA SER A 33 3.54 18.46 30.77
C SER A 33 3.30 19.95 31.07
N GLY A 34 2.90 20.31 32.30
CA GLY A 34 2.61 21.70 32.69
C GLY A 34 1.38 22.31 32.02
N VAL A 35 0.55 21.49 31.34
CA VAL A 35 -0.65 21.93 30.63
C VAL A 35 -1.84 21.95 31.60
N ALA A 36 -2.70 22.97 31.50
CA ALA A 36 -3.92 23.04 32.29
C ALA A 36 -4.80 21.80 32.08
N ARG A 37 -5.37 21.23 33.16
CA ARG A 37 -6.13 19.97 33.11
C ARG A 37 -7.28 20.02 32.10
N GLU A 38 -7.96 21.14 31.97
CA GLU A 38 -9.05 21.33 31.00
C GLU A 38 -8.58 21.16 29.55
N VAL A 39 -7.42 21.74 29.20
CA VAL A 39 -6.81 21.62 27.86
C VAL A 39 -6.37 20.19 27.60
N ALA A 40 -5.79 19.54 28.61
CA ALA A 40 -5.43 18.13 28.52
C ALA A 40 -6.64 17.23 28.30
N ASP A 41 -7.72 17.42 29.07
CA ASP A 41 -8.95 16.63 28.98
C ASP A 41 -9.60 16.80 27.60
N GLN A 42 -9.59 18.00 27.04
CA GLN A 42 -10.06 18.26 25.67
C GLN A 42 -9.21 17.52 24.62
N ALA A 43 -7.89 17.53 24.77
CA ALA A 43 -6.98 16.82 23.88
C ALA A 43 -7.16 15.29 23.99
N ALA A 44 -7.35 14.76 25.19
CA ALA A 44 -7.64 13.34 25.43
C ALA A 44 -8.99 12.94 24.80
N MET A 45 -10.02 13.77 24.96
CA MET A 45 -11.32 13.55 24.33
C MET A 45 -11.23 13.55 22.80
N SER A 46 -10.45 14.48 22.22
CA SER A 46 -10.20 14.55 20.78
C SER A 46 -9.48 13.30 20.26
N LEU A 47 -8.43 12.86 20.96
CA LEU A 47 -7.69 11.65 20.62
C LEU A 47 -8.58 10.40 20.72
N PHE A 48 -9.38 10.32 21.78
CA PHE A 48 -10.34 9.24 21.99
C PHE A 48 -11.39 9.19 20.88
N GLY A 49 -11.92 10.35 20.48
CA GLY A 49 -12.85 10.47 19.35
C GLY A 49 -12.25 9.98 18.04
N GLN A 50 -11.00 10.35 17.73
CA GLN A 50 -10.29 9.87 16.54
C GLN A 50 -10.12 8.34 16.56
N LEU A 51 -9.79 7.76 17.71
CA LEU A 51 -9.68 6.32 17.86
C LEU A 51 -11.02 5.62 17.64
N CYS A 52 -12.12 6.19 18.13
CA CYS A 52 -13.47 5.67 17.91
C CYS A 52 -13.90 5.75 16.44
N VAL A 53 -13.58 6.83 15.74
CA VAL A 53 -13.87 6.98 14.29
C VAL A 53 -13.08 5.94 13.49
N ALA A 54 -11.77 5.82 13.73
CA ALA A 54 -10.93 4.84 13.05
C ALA A 54 -11.39 3.39 13.29
N ALA A 55 -11.88 3.09 14.50
CA ALA A 55 -12.42 1.76 14.82
C ALA A 55 -13.82 1.49 14.24
N ALA A 56 -14.52 2.52 13.73
CA ALA A 56 -15.83 2.38 13.10
C ALA A 56 -15.76 2.52 11.58
N GLU A 57 -14.59 2.80 11.00
CA GLU A 57 -14.38 3.12 9.59
C GLU A 57 -14.77 1.96 8.65
N ASP A 58 -14.59 0.71 9.10
CA ASP A 58 -15.01 -0.51 8.37
C ASP A 58 -16.50 -0.86 8.54
N GLY A 59 -17.25 -0.02 9.27
CA GLY A 59 -18.67 -0.20 9.53
C GLY A 59 -19.00 -1.24 10.60
N VAL A 60 -18.01 -1.91 11.21
CA VAL A 60 -18.26 -2.94 12.24
C VAL A 60 -17.23 -2.83 13.37
N ILE A 61 -17.64 -2.25 14.50
CA ILE A 61 -16.79 -2.26 15.70
C ILE A 61 -16.72 -3.68 16.27
N THR A 62 -15.60 -4.35 16.07
CA THR A 62 -15.39 -5.72 16.55
C THR A 62 -15.19 -5.78 18.08
N GLN A 63 -15.39 -6.95 18.69
CA GLN A 63 -15.16 -7.16 20.14
C GLN A 63 -13.73 -6.75 20.61
N PRO A 64 -12.65 -7.09 19.87
CA PRO A 64 -11.31 -6.61 20.21
C PRO A 64 -11.17 -5.08 20.17
N GLU A 65 -11.81 -4.41 19.20
CA GLU A 65 -11.81 -2.95 19.10
C GLU A 65 -12.60 -2.30 20.21
N GLN A 66 -13.76 -2.85 20.55
CA GLN A 66 -14.55 -2.41 21.70
C GLN A 66 -13.72 -2.49 22.99
N LYS A 67 -12.98 -3.59 23.21
CA LYS A 67 -12.07 -3.74 24.35
C LYS A 67 -10.95 -2.70 24.34
N ARG A 68 -10.40 -2.37 23.16
CA ARG A 68 -9.37 -1.32 23.01
C ARG A 68 -9.93 0.07 23.32
N ILE A 69 -11.12 0.41 22.81
CA ILE A 69 -11.80 1.67 23.10
C ILE A 69 -12.06 1.80 24.60
N LEU A 70 -12.62 0.77 25.25
CA LEU A 70 -12.87 0.80 26.70
C LEU A 70 -11.57 0.94 27.50
N SER A 71 -10.51 0.22 27.11
CA SER A 71 -9.21 0.37 27.75
C SER A 71 -8.63 1.76 27.57
N ALA A 72 -8.79 2.38 26.39
CA ALA A 72 -8.31 3.73 26.12
C ALA A 72 -9.07 4.77 26.97
N ALA A 73 -10.39 4.63 27.11
CA ALA A 73 -11.19 5.51 27.97
C ALA A 73 -10.72 5.46 29.43
N VAL A 74 -10.45 4.26 29.96
CA VAL A 74 -9.93 4.08 31.33
C VAL A 74 -8.54 4.70 31.48
N VAL A 75 -7.63 4.44 30.53
CA VAL A 75 -6.25 4.98 30.56
C VAL A 75 -6.24 6.51 30.49
N LEU A 76 -7.16 7.11 29.73
CA LEU A 76 -7.32 8.56 29.60
C LEU A 76 -8.18 9.19 30.70
N GLU A 77 -8.60 8.42 31.71
CA GLU A 77 -9.49 8.88 32.80
C GLU A 77 -10.80 9.54 32.30
N ILE A 78 -11.30 9.09 31.15
CA ILE A 78 -12.56 9.59 30.57
C ILE A 78 -13.73 8.88 31.27
N SER A 79 -14.68 9.66 31.80
CA SER A 79 -15.87 9.09 32.42
C SER A 79 -16.68 8.24 31.43
N GLN A 80 -17.31 7.17 31.92
CA GLN A 80 -18.07 6.24 31.08
C GLN A 80 -19.20 6.94 30.29
N GLU A 81 -19.86 7.93 30.90
CA GLU A 81 -20.90 8.73 30.24
C GLU A 81 -20.35 9.54 29.05
N LYS A 82 -19.20 10.20 29.23
CA LYS A 82 -18.55 10.94 28.13
C LYS A 82 -18.06 9.98 27.05
N ALA A 83 -17.46 8.85 27.44
CA ALA A 83 -16.97 7.84 26.50
C ALA A 83 -18.11 7.28 25.62
N THR A 84 -19.26 6.93 26.21
CA THR A 84 -20.42 6.44 25.45
C THR A 84 -20.98 7.50 24.50
N THR A 85 -20.99 8.77 24.92
CA THR A 85 -21.41 9.90 24.08
C THR A 85 -20.47 10.06 22.87
N VAL A 86 -19.15 10.03 23.08
CA VAL A 86 -18.17 10.14 21.99
C VAL A 86 -18.23 8.95 21.05
N VAL A 87 -18.40 7.72 21.56
CA VAL A 87 -18.58 6.53 20.70
C VAL A 87 -19.84 6.67 19.84
N ARG A 88 -20.95 7.15 20.40
CA ARG A 88 -22.18 7.42 19.65
C ARG A 88 -21.97 8.47 18.57
N GLN A 89 -21.28 9.57 18.89
CA GLN A 89 -20.95 10.61 17.91
C GLN A 89 -20.05 10.09 16.80
N ALA A 90 -19.01 9.31 17.13
CA ALA A 90 -18.10 8.72 16.14
C ALA A 90 -18.85 7.81 15.16
N LYS A 91 -19.75 6.95 15.66
CA LYS A 91 -20.63 6.12 14.82
C LYS A 91 -21.51 6.97 13.89
N GLN A 92 -22.11 8.03 14.41
CA GLN A 92 -22.91 8.96 13.61
C GLN A 92 -22.08 9.69 12.55
N THR A 93 -20.84 10.06 12.85
CA THR A 93 -19.92 10.69 11.90
C THR A 93 -19.62 9.75 10.73
N VAL A 94 -19.23 8.50 11.00
CA VAL A 94 -18.96 7.51 9.94
C VAL A 94 -20.19 7.29 9.08
N TYR A 95 -21.36 7.12 9.69
CA TYR A 95 -22.62 6.97 8.94
C TYR A 95 -22.92 8.18 8.05
N ARG A 96 -22.73 9.41 8.55
CA ARG A 96 -22.93 10.63 7.77
C ARG A 96 -21.95 10.78 6.62
N GLU A 97 -20.70 10.38 6.81
CA GLU A 97 -19.69 10.40 5.74
C GLU A 97 -20.03 9.41 4.64
N GLN A 98 -20.47 8.19 5.00
CA GLN A 98 -20.93 7.20 4.03
C GLN A 98 -22.22 7.63 3.32
N LEU A 99 -23.17 8.23 4.04
CA LEU A 99 -24.38 8.81 3.45
C LEU A 99 -24.03 9.92 2.45
N LYS A 100 -23.09 10.81 2.80
CA LYS A 100 -22.62 11.86 1.88
C LYS A 100 -21.92 11.29 0.66
N ALA A 101 -21.16 10.20 0.83
CA ALA A 101 -20.49 9.53 -0.28
C ALA A 101 -21.51 8.89 -1.24
N ALA A 102 -22.53 8.22 -0.71
CA ALA A 102 -23.65 7.66 -1.48
C ALA A 102 -24.59 8.72 -2.09
N GLN A 103 -24.50 9.97 -1.64
CA GLN A 103 -25.25 11.11 -2.23
C GLN A 103 -24.40 11.94 -3.19
N ALA A 104 -23.13 11.60 -3.38
CA ALA A 104 -22.20 12.42 -4.13
C ALA A 104 -22.51 12.47 -5.64
N ASP A 105 -23.19 11.46 -6.15
CA ASP A 105 -23.67 11.31 -7.53
C ASP A 105 -25.12 11.76 -7.74
N GLY A 106 -25.81 12.20 -6.68
CA GLY A 106 -27.14 12.80 -6.74
C GLY A 106 -28.32 11.82 -6.70
N GLU A 107 -28.08 10.51 -6.76
CA GLU A 107 -29.11 9.48 -6.64
C GLU A 107 -28.61 8.32 -5.77
N VAL A 108 -29.25 8.09 -4.62
CA VAL A 108 -28.96 6.91 -3.79
C VAL A 108 -29.65 5.71 -4.41
N THR A 109 -28.88 4.76 -4.93
CA THR A 109 -29.40 3.52 -5.52
C THR A 109 -30.00 2.59 -4.47
N ALA A 110 -30.86 1.64 -4.88
CA ALA A 110 -31.45 0.67 -3.96
C ALA A 110 -30.39 -0.19 -3.22
N ASP A 111 -29.28 -0.49 -3.90
CA ASP A 111 -28.16 -1.24 -3.31
C ASP A 111 -27.41 -0.41 -2.26
N GLU A 112 -27.22 0.88 -2.50
CA GLU A 112 -26.63 1.80 -1.52
C GLU A 112 -27.56 2.05 -0.34
N GLU A 113 -28.87 2.14 -0.57
CA GLU A 113 -29.87 2.23 0.50
C GLU A 113 -29.83 0.98 1.39
N ALA A 114 -29.71 -0.21 0.78
CA ALA A 114 -29.54 -1.46 1.51
C ALA A 114 -28.22 -1.48 2.31
N ALA A 115 -27.12 -1.03 1.70
CA ALA A 115 -25.81 -0.95 2.36
C ALA A 115 -25.81 0.06 3.53
N LEU A 116 -26.43 1.24 3.36
CA LEU A 116 -26.59 2.24 4.41
C LEU A 116 -27.48 1.74 5.54
N THR A 117 -28.53 0.97 5.23
CA THR A 117 -29.38 0.32 6.21
C THR A 117 -28.60 -0.71 7.02
N GLN A 118 -27.83 -1.57 6.35
CA GLN A 118 -26.98 -2.56 7.01
C GLN A 118 -25.90 -1.89 7.88
N LEU A 119 -25.25 -0.83 7.39
CA LEU A 119 -24.26 -0.04 8.13
C LEU A 119 -24.87 0.61 9.38
N ARG A 120 -26.09 1.13 9.26
CA ARG A 120 -26.80 1.73 10.39
C ARG A 120 -27.08 0.70 11.47
N GLU A 121 -27.53 -0.49 11.08
CA GLU A 121 -27.80 -1.61 11.99
C GLU A 121 -26.51 -2.11 12.67
N SER A 122 -25.42 -2.29 11.91
CA SER A 122 -24.14 -2.74 12.45
C SER A 122 -23.54 -1.75 13.44
N LEU A 123 -23.69 -0.44 13.18
CA LEU A 123 -23.28 0.60 14.12
C LEU A 123 -24.23 0.73 15.31
N GLY A 124 -25.41 0.11 15.28
CA GLY A 124 -26.42 0.22 16.34
C GLY A 124 -26.98 1.64 16.46
N ILE A 125 -27.07 2.36 15.34
CA ILE A 125 -27.67 3.70 15.30
C ILE A 125 -29.18 3.52 15.18
N ALA A 126 -29.90 3.78 16.28
CA ALA A 126 -31.35 3.67 16.30
C ALA A 126 -31.99 4.41 15.10
N ALA A 127 -33.07 3.84 14.56
CA ALA A 127 -33.93 4.52 13.61
C ALA A 127 -34.31 5.90 14.19
N ALA A 128 -33.91 6.98 13.53
CA ALA A 128 -34.41 8.30 13.86
C ALA A 128 -35.93 8.18 13.66
N PRO A 129 -36.75 8.58 14.65
CA PRO A 129 -38.19 8.59 14.44
C PRO A 129 -38.45 9.41 13.18
N ALA A 130 -39.25 8.87 12.26
CA ALA A 130 -39.63 9.49 11.01
C ALA A 130 -40.33 10.83 11.27
N ALA A 131 -39.54 11.86 11.53
CA ALA A 131 -39.99 13.20 11.79
C ALA A 131 -40.27 13.86 10.44
N ALA A 132 -41.56 13.97 10.13
CA ALA A 132 -42.19 14.90 9.20
C ALA A 132 -41.37 15.23 7.94
N ALA A 133 -41.66 14.46 6.89
CA ALA A 133 -41.35 14.83 5.51
C ALA A 133 -41.78 16.29 5.25
N ALA A 134 -40.79 17.17 5.13
CA ALA A 134 -40.99 18.50 4.60
C ALA A 134 -41.36 18.38 3.10
N PRO A 135 -42.30 19.19 2.60
CA PRO A 135 -42.78 19.09 1.23
C PRO A 135 -41.68 19.45 0.23
N ALA A 136 -41.59 18.63 -0.83
CA ALA A 136 -40.63 18.74 -1.92
C ALA A 136 -40.68 20.12 -2.61
N PRO A 137 -39.54 20.72 -2.99
CA PRO A 137 -39.51 21.84 -3.91
C PRO A 137 -39.76 21.32 -5.34
N THR A 138 -40.93 21.65 -5.88
CA THR A 138 -41.24 21.55 -7.30
C THR A 138 -40.45 22.60 -8.09
N GLY A 139 -39.71 22.12 -9.10
CA GLY A 139 -39.39 22.88 -10.32
C GLY A 139 -38.04 23.58 -10.33
N GLU A 140 -37.10 23.06 -11.13
CA GLU A 140 -36.44 23.81 -12.21
C GLU A 140 -35.48 22.88 -13.00
N GLU A 141 -35.90 22.58 -14.23
CA GLU A 141 -35.13 22.44 -15.46
C GLU A 141 -33.60 22.18 -15.34
N THR A 142 -33.21 20.90 -15.27
CA THR A 142 -31.83 20.47 -15.49
C THR A 142 -31.62 20.08 -16.96
N ALA A 143 -30.86 20.92 -17.66
CA ALA A 143 -30.17 20.53 -18.87
C ALA A 143 -29.28 19.32 -18.56
N SER A 144 -29.60 18.20 -19.19
CA SER A 144 -28.86 16.94 -19.12
C SER A 144 -27.45 17.12 -19.70
N VAL A 145 -26.48 17.28 -18.82
CA VAL A 145 -25.08 16.92 -19.09
C VAL A 145 -24.92 15.50 -18.54
N GLU A 146 -24.89 14.51 -19.45
CA GLU A 146 -24.45 13.15 -19.12
C GLU A 146 -23.01 13.22 -18.59
N VAL A 147 -22.86 13.13 -17.27
CA VAL A 147 -21.57 12.86 -16.63
C VAL A 147 -21.57 11.38 -16.26
N THR A 148 -20.99 10.57 -17.13
CA THR A 148 -20.68 9.16 -16.88
C THR A 148 -19.84 9.01 -15.61
N ALA A 149 -20.45 8.50 -14.54
CA ALA A 149 -19.79 8.12 -13.29
C ALA A 149 -19.08 6.77 -13.43
N GLY A 150 -18.04 6.74 -14.27
CA GLY A 150 -16.89 5.87 -14.08
C GLY A 150 -15.76 6.80 -13.65
N GLY A 151 -15.24 6.65 -12.43
CA GLY A 151 -13.96 7.29 -12.11
C GLY A 151 -12.94 6.68 -13.07
N ASP A 152 -12.69 7.35 -14.21
CA ASP A 152 -12.06 6.82 -15.43
C ASP A 152 -10.67 6.23 -15.13
N PHE A 153 -10.58 5.06 -14.50
CA PHE A 153 -9.32 4.35 -14.47
C PHE A 153 -8.93 4.13 -15.94
N SER A 154 -7.70 4.50 -16.30
CA SER A 154 -7.31 4.54 -17.71
C SER A 154 -7.30 3.17 -18.40
N LEU A 155 -7.51 2.10 -17.63
CA LEU A 155 -7.61 0.71 -18.06
C LEU A 155 -8.87 0.08 -17.46
N SER A 156 -9.39 -0.99 -18.06
CA SER A 156 -10.38 -1.81 -17.38
C SER A 156 -9.71 -2.67 -16.29
N GLU A 157 -10.43 -2.97 -15.20
CA GLU A 157 -9.92 -3.84 -14.12
C GLU A 157 -9.56 -5.24 -14.65
N GLU A 158 -10.36 -5.76 -15.60
CA GLU A 158 -10.15 -7.08 -16.21
C GLU A 158 -8.88 -7.13 -17.06
N GLU A 159 -8.66 -6.15 -17.94
CA GLU A 159 -7.43 -6.06 -18.74
C GLU A 159 -6.19 -5.89 -17.86
N PHE A 160 -6.31 -5.12 -16.76
CA PHE A 160 -5.22 -4.97 -15.80
C PHE A 160 -4.94 -6.28 -15.06
N ALA A 161 -5.98 -6.98 -14.58
CA ALA A 161 -5.83 -8.25 -13.86
C ALA A 161 -5.20 -9.34 -14.73
N GLU A 162 -5.48 -9.35 -16.03
CA GLU A 162 -4.88 -10.29 -16.98
C GLU A 162 -3.42 -9.94 -17.31
N SER A 163 -3.15 -8.67 -17.61
CA SER A 163 -1.83 -8.25 -18.08
C SER A 163 -0.81 -7.97 -16.97
N LEU A 164 -1.29 -7.61 -15.78
CA LEU A 164 -0.52 -7.06 -14.65
C LEU A 164 0.44 -5.94 -15.08
N GLN A 165 0.00 -5.14 -16.03
CA GLN A 165 0.78 -4.03 -16.59
C GLN A 165 -0.07 -2.77 -16.63
N TYR A 166 0.48 -1.68 -16.11
CA TYR A 166 -0.13 -0.38 -16.14
C TYR A 166 0.66 0.52 -17.09
N ARG A 167 0.04 0.94 -18.20
CA ARG A 167 0.67 1.81 -19.19
C ARG A 167 -0.27 2.95 -19.54
N VAL A 168 0.14 4.18 -19.27
CA VAL A 168 -0.68 5.36 -19.54
C VAL A 168 0.17 6.51 -20.03
N ARG A 169 -0.43 7.42 -20.79
CA ARG A 169 0.13 8.74 -21.07
C ARG A 169 -0.89 9.81 -20.71
N SER A 170 -0.78 10.38 -19.52
CA SER A 170 -1.77 11.31 -18.97
C SER A 170 -1.12 12.36 -18.06
N THR A 171 -1.90 13.28 -17.49
CA THR A 171 -1.42 14.30 -16.55
C THR A 171 -0.96 13.67 -15.23
N ALA A 172 -0.16 14.42 -14.46
CA ALA A 172 0.34 13.95 -13.17
C ALA A 172 -0.79 13.60 -12.20
N ASP A 173 -1.83 14.44 -12.13
CA ASP A 173 -2.98 14.23 -11.26
C ASP A 173 -3.73 12.94 -11.60
N ARG A 174 -3.89 12.66 -12.90
CA ARG A 174 -4.52 11.42 -13.33
C ARG A 174 -3.68 10.21 -13.01
N VAL A 175 -2.37 10.26 -13.25
CA VAL A 175 -1.46 9.18 -12.84
C VAL A 175 -1.54 8.92 -11.33
N LEU A 176 -1.64 9.96 -10.50
CA LEU A 176 -1.79 9.81 -9.05
C LEU A 176 -3.15 9.21 -8.66
N ALA A 177 -4.23 9.56 -9.36
CA ALA A 177 -5.54 8.95 -9.16
C ALA A 177 -5.51 7.45 -9.51
N ASP A 178 -4.93 7.08 -10.64
CA ASP A 178 -4.75 5.70 -11.08
C ASP A 178 -3.91 4.88 -10.06
N ILE A 179 -2.87 5.49 -9.48
CA ILE A 179 -2.08 4.83 -8.41
C ILE A 179 -2.89 4.63 -7.13
N LYS A 180 -3.81 5.55 -6.79
CA LYS A 180 -4.71 5.37 -5.65
C LYS A 180 -5.64 4.19 -5.89
N PHE A 181 -6.15 4.03 -7.11
CA PHE A 181 -6.92 2.84 -7.50
C PHE A 181 -6.08 1.56 -7.34
N LEU A 182 -4.84 1.53 -7.85
CA LEU A 182 -3.96 0.36 -7.69
C LEU A 182 -3.72 -0.02 -6.22
N LYS A 183 -3.58 0.97 -5.32
CA LYS A 183 -3.47 0.75 -3.86
C LYS A 183 -4.73 0.11 -3.27
N GLN A 184 -5.91 0.57 -3.70
CA GLN A 184 -7.18 0.03 -3.24
C GLN A 184 -7.41 -1.39 -3.77
N PHE A 185 -7.15 -1.60 -5.06
CA PHE A 185 -7.21 -2.91 -5.69
C PHE A 185 -6.34 -3.93 -4.94
N ASP A 186 -5.08 -3.58 -4.67
CA ASP A 186 -4.14 -4.41 -3.93
C ASP A 186 -4.64 -4.76 -2.50
N ALA A 187 -5.12 -3.77 -1.74
CA ALA A 187 -5.70 -4.00 -0.42
C ALA A 187 -6.91 -4.95 -0.45
N ILE A 188 -7.76 -4.84 -1.49
CA ILE A 188 -8.88 -5.75 -1.71
C ILE A 188 -8.37 -7.16 -2.01
N GLN A 189 -7.37 -7.34 -2.88
CA GLN A 189 -6.82 -8.67 -3.20
C GLN A 189 -6.13 -9.31 -1.99
N GLN A 190 -5.36 -8.54 -1.23
CA GLN A 190 -4.71 -9.01 -0.01
C GLN A 190 -5.74 -9.48 1.04
N SER A 191 -6.81 -8.70 1.24
CA SER A 191 -7.89 -9.08 2.17
C SER A 191 -8.66 -10.33 1.69
N LYS A 192 -8.96 -10.44 0.38
CA LYS A 192 -9.57 -11.63 -0.23
C LYS A 192 -8.69 -12.86 -0.01
N ALA A 193 -7.39 -12.78 -0.34
CA ALA A 193 -6.43 -13.87 -0.14
C ALA A 193 -6.35 -14.29 1.33
N ALA A 194 -6.27 -13.33 2.26
CA ALA A 194 -6.25 -13.60 3.70
C ALA A 194 -7.55 -14.28 4.17
N SER A 195 -8.70 -13.85 3.66
CA SER A 195 -10.01 -14.44 4.00
C SER A 195 -10.13 -15.89 3.51
N TRP A 196 -9.68 -16.18 2.29
CA TRP A 196 -9.70 -17.54 1.72
C TRP A 196 -8.73 -18.47 2.43
N ASN A 197 -7.53 -17.99 2.78
CA ASN A 197 -6.57 -18.77 3.56
C ASN A 197 -7.13 -19.14 4.94
N LYS A 198 -7.82 -18.21 5.63
CA LYS A 198 -8.51 -18.50 6.89
C LYS A 198 -9.61 -19.55 6.70
N LYS A 199 -10.51 -19.35 5.73
CA LYS A 199 -11.62 -20.28 5.43
C LYS A 199 -11.11 -21.69 5.07
N GLY A 200 -10.08 -21.76 4.23
CA GLY A 200 -9.46 -23.03 3.83
C GLY A 200 -8.82 -23.76 5.01
N THR A 201 -8.18 -23.03 5.93
CA THR A 201 -7.59 -23.60 7.15
C THR A 201 -8.67 -24.20 8.06
N PHE A 202 -9.78 -23.48 8.29
CA PHE A 202 -10.88 -23.98 9.12
C PHE A 202 -11.57 -25.20 8.49
N ALA A 203 -11.81 -25.19 7.18
CA ALA A 203 -12.40 -26.33 6.49
C ALA A 203 -11.49 -27.56 6.45
N GLY A 204 -10.18 -27.36 6.26
CA GLY A 204 -9.19 -28.44 6.34
C GLY A 204 -9.14 -29.08 7.72
N LEU A 205 -9.22 -28.28 8.79
CA LEU A 205 -9.31 -28.79 10.16
C LEU A 205 -10.61 -29.56 10.40
N GLY A 206 -11.75 -29.05 9.93
CA GLY A 206 -13.04 -29.75 10.00
C GLY A 206 -13.03 -31.08 9.25
N GLY A 207 -12.43 -31.11 8.05
CA GLY A 207 -12.25 -32.35 7.28
C GLY A 207 -11.35 -33.37 7.98
N LEU A 208 -10.29 -32.91 8.65
CA LEU A 208 -9.40 -33.77 9.44
C LEU A 208 -10.12 -34.38 10.66
N VAL A 209 -10.91 -33.57 11.40
CA VAL A 209 -11.73 -34.07 12.52
C VAL A 209 -12.78 -35.06 12.02
N GLY A 210 -13.45 -34.76 10.89
CA GLY A 210 -14.39 -35.69 10.26
C GLY A 210 -13.74 -37.02 9.87
N GLY A 211 -12.52 -36.97 9.33
CA GLY A 211 -11.74 -38.17 8.99
C GLY A 211 -11.37 -39.01 10.22
N ILE A 212 -10.99 -38.37 11.34
CA ILE A 212 -10.73 -39.07 12.61
C ILE A 212 -12.02 -39.72 13.13
N LEU A 213 -13.15 -39.01 13.10
CA LEU A 213 -14.46 -39.56 13.50
C LEU A 213 -14.88 -40.74 12.61
N ALA A 214 -14.57 -40.70 11.32
CA ALA A 214 -14.82 -41.81 10.42
C ALA A 214 -14.05 -43.07 10.85
N LEU A 215 -12.75 -42.93 11.14
CA LEU A 215 -11.89 -44.04 11.58
C LEU A 215 -12.33 -44.63 12.93
N ILE A 216 -12.77 -43.79 13.87
CA ILE A 216 -13.33 -44.25 15.15
C ILE A 216 -14.68 -44.96 14.91
N GLY A 217 -15.55 -44.36 14.11
CA GLY A 217 -16.89 -44.87 13.80
C GLY A 217 -16.87 -46.26 13.17
N MET A 218 -15.84 -46.59 12.37
CA MET A 218 -15.68 -47.94 11.78
C MET A 218 -15.60 -49.04 12.84
N ASN A 219 -15.21 -48.72 14.07
CA ASN A 219 -15.11 -49.68 15.18
C ASN A 219 -16.30 -49.62 16.16
N VAL A 220 -17.16 -48.60 16.06
CA VAL A 220 -18.23 -48.35 17.05
C VAL A 220 -19.62 -48.42 16.42
N ALA A 221 -19.87 -47.70 15.32
CA ALA A 221 -21.17 -47.63 14.68
C ALA A 221 -21.06 -47.14 13.22
N ALA A 222 -21.61 -47.93 12.28
CA ALA A 222 -21.58 -47.61 10.85
C ALA A 222 -22.16 -46.22 10.47
N PRO A 223 -23.25 -45.72 11.09
CA PRO A 223 -23.76 -44.38 10.77
C PRO A 223 -22.79 -43.26 11.11
N LEU A 224 -22.03 -43.39 12.21
CA LEU A 224 -21.03 -42.41 12.62
C LEU A 224 -19.85 -42.39 11.65
N ALA A 225 -19.45 -43.57 11.15
CA ALA A 225 -18.42 -43.70 10.14
C ALA A 225 -18.81 -42.98 8.83
N ALA A 226 -20.06 -43.17 8.39
CA ALA A 226 -20.58 -42.55 7.17
C ALA A 226 -20.64 -41.02 7.28
N LEU A 227 -21.13 -40.48 8.40
CA LEU A 227 -21.16 -39.03 8.65
C LEU A 227 -19.75 -38.43 8.68
N GLY A 228 -18.80 -39.09 9.36
CA GLY A 228 -17.41 -38.68 9.39
C GLY A 228 -16.78 -38.65 7.99
N ALA A 229 -17.04 -39.67 7.17
CA ALA A 229 -16.53 -39.74 5.81
C ALA A 229 -17.08 -38.62 4.91
N VAL A 230 -18.38 -38.33 5.00
CA VAL A 230 -18.99 -37.20 4.26
C VAL A 230 -18.39 -35.87 4.70
N ALA A 231 -18.26 -35.64 6.01
CA ALA A 231 -17.64 -34.42 6.54
C ALA A 231 -16.17 -34.27 6.08
N ALA A 232 -15.42 -35.37 6.02
CA ALA A 232 -14.04 -35.38 5.54
C ALA A 232 -13.95 -34.98 4.05
N VAL A 233 -14.79 -35.56 3.20
CA VAL A 233 -14.82 -35.27 1.75
C VAL A 233 -15.24 -33.82 1.49
N VAL A 234 -16.31 -33.35 2.14
CA VAL A 234 -16.80 -31.96 1.99
C VAL A 234 -15.77 -30.95 2.51
N GLY A 235 -15.22 -31.20 3.70
CA GLY A 235 -14.21 -30.32 4.30
C GLY A 235 -12.94 -30.23 3.46
N PHE A 236 -12.45 -31.36 2.94
CA PHE A 236 -11.28 -31.38 2.06
C PHE A 236 -11.55 -30.73 0.70
N GLY A 237 -12.70 -31.01 0.08
CA GLY A 237 -13.12 -30.39 -1.17
C GLY A 237 -13.20 -28.87 -1.07
N PHE A 238 -13.82 -28.35 0.00
CA PHE A 238 -13.87 -26.92 0.25
C PHE A 238 -12.49 -26.32 0.57
N ALA A 239 -11.62 -27.03 1.29
CA ALA A 239 -10.25 -26.58 1.55
C ALA A 239 -9.45 -26.42 0.26
N VAL A 240 -9.56 -27.37 -0.68
CA VAL A 240 -8.94 -27.27 -2.02
C VAL A 240 -9.52 -26.08 -2.80
N PHE A 241 -10.85 -25.91 -2.81
CA PHE A 241 -11.48 -24.77 -3.47
C PHE A 241 -11.02 -23.42 -2.88
N ALA A 242 -10.99 -23.30 -1.56
CA ALA A 242 -10.51 -22.11 -0.87
C ALA A 242 -9.02 -21.83 -1.15
N TRP A 243 -8.19 -22.87 -1.27
CA TRP A 243 -6.80 -22.71 -1.67
C TRP A 243 -6.68 -22.23 -3.13
N VAL A 244 -7.45 -22.78 -4.07
CA VAL A 244 -7.46 -22.30 -5.46
C VAL A 244 -7.86 -20.82 -5.53
N GLN A 245 -8.93 -20.44 -4.83
CA GLN A 245 -9.40 -19.05 -4.77
C GLN A 245 -8.36 -18.12 -4.10
N GLY A 246 -7.81 -18.53 -2.96
CA GLY A 246 -6.76 -17.79 -2.26
C GLY A 246 -5.48 -17.65 -3.10
N SER A 247 -5.10 -18.69 -3.84
CA SER A 247 -3.95 -18.63 -4.74
C SER A 247 -4.21 -17.75 -5.95
N SER A 248 -5.44 -17.67 -6.46
CA SER A 248 -5.80 -16.77 -7.55
C SER A 248 -5.72 -15.31 -7.09
N ALA A 249 -6.31 -14.99 -5.94
CA ALA A 249 -6.22 -13.66 -5.34
C ALA A 249 -4.77 -13.27 -5.03
N ALA A 250 -3.95 -14.20 -4.52
CA ALA A 250 -2.54 -13.96 -4.24
C ALA A 250 -1.68 -13.73 -5.50
N LYS A 251 -2.13 -14.16 -6.69
CA LYS A 251 -1.44 -13.80 -7.96
C LYS A 251 -1.68 -12.36 -8.38
N LEU A 252 -2.78 -11.76 -7.89
CA LEU A 252 -3.15 -10.37 -8.13
C LEU A 252 -2.64 -9.43 -7.02
N ASP A 253 -1.95 -9.97 -6.02
CA ASP A 253 -1.25 -9.21 -4.97
C ASP A 253 -0.11 -8.41 -5.63
N LEU A 254 -0.22 -7.10 -5.63
CA LEU A 254 0.72 -6.22 -6.31
C LEU A 254 1.89 -5.92 -5.39
N GLU A 255 3.09 -5.75 -5.95
CA GLU A 255 4.24 -5.43 -5.12
C GLU A 255 4.19 -3.96 -4.65
N ASN A 256 3.89 -3.73 -3.37
CA ASN A 256 3.64 -2.39 -2.78
C ASN A 256 4.70 -1.34 -3.09
N ARG A 257 5.97 -1.77 -3.15
CA ARG A 257 7.08 -0.87 -3.45
C ARG A 257 7.02 -0.27 -4.86
N ARG A 258 6.42 -0.98 -5.84
CA ARG A 258 6.42 -0.55 -7.25
C ARG A 258 5.51 0.66 -7.45
N TYR A 259 4.23 0.53 -7.08
CA TYR A 259 3.27 1.63 -7.21
C TYR A 259 3.57 2.78 -6.23
N GLY A 260 4.08 2.48 -5.03
CA GLY A 260 4.39 3.52 -4.07
C GLY A 260 5.68 4.29 -4.39
N LEU A 261 6.64 3.68 -5.10
CA LEU A 261 7.77 4.43 -5.67
C LEU A 261 7.26 5.42 -6.71
N LEU A 262 6.38 4.97 -7.61
CA LEU A 262 5.80 5.82 -8.63
C LEU A 262 5.02 6.99 -7.99
N ASP A 263 4.19 6.74 -6.97
CA ASP A 263 3.46 7.78 -6.23
C ASP A 263 4.40 8.86 -5.69
N GLY A 264 5.47 8.46 -4.99
CA GLY A 264 6.44 9.38 -4.43
C GLY A 264 7.21 10.17 -5.49
N VAL A 265 7.63 9.52 -6.57
CA VAL A 265 8.40 10.16 -7.66
C VAL A 265 7.52 11.10 -8.48
N VAL A 266 6.28 10.71 -8.80
CA VAL A 266 5.34 11.57 -9.54
C VAL A 266 5.00 12.81 -8.73
N ARG A 267 4.76 12.69 -7.41
CA ARG A 267 4.55 13.86 -6.54
C ARG A 267 5.74 14.80 -6.51
N LEU A 268 6.95 14.24 -6.47
CA LEU A 268 8.19 15.03 -6.48
C LEU A 268 8.36 15.78 -7.79
N ILE A 269 8.08 15.12 -8.92
CA ILE A 269 8.24 15.68 -10.26
C ILE A 269 7.08 16.60 -10.67
N ALA A 270 5.88 16.41 -10.13
CA ALA A 270 4.70 17.20 -10.46
C ALA A 270 4.87 18.70 -10.16
N ALA A 271 5.75 19.06 -9.24
CA ALA A 271 6.08 20.47 -8.98
C ALA A 271 6.83 21.12 -10.16
N ASP A 272 7.62 20.35 -10.92
CA ASP A 272 8.45 20.83 -12.03
C ASP A 272 7.84 20.54 -13.41
N VAL A 273 6.76 19.77 -13.45
CA VAL A 273 5.99 19.44 -14.66
C VAL A 273 4.75 20.31 -14.69
N GLY A 274 4.49 21.01 -15.80
CA GLY A 274 3.26 21.80 -15.91
C GLY A 274 2.03 20.91 -15.82
N GLY A 275 0.96 21.38 -15.16
CA GLY A 275 -0.23 20.55 -14.86
C GLY A 275 -0.81 19.80 -16.07
N ASP A 276 -0.81 20.44 -17.24
CA ASP A 276 -1.35 19.86 -18.48
C ASP A 276 -0.34 19.01 -19.28
N THR A 277 0.91 18.89 -18.80
CA THR A 277 1.95 18.18 -19.54
C THR A 277 1.80 16.66 -19.35
N PRO A 278 1.66 15.88 -20.44
CA PRO A 278 1.47 14.44 -20.31
C PRO A 278 2.75 13.75 -19.85
N LEU A 279 2.62 12.93 -18.82
CA LEU A 279 3.58 11.95 -18.34
C LEU A 279 3.29 10.59 -18.96
N GLY A 280 4.30 9.99 -19.57
CA GLY A 280 4.25 8.59 -20.00
C GLY A 280 4.73 7.69 -18.87
N VAL A 281 3.89 6.74 -18.46
CA VAL A 281 4.19 5.79 -17.38
C VAL A 281 3.99 4.38 -17.88
N SER A 282 4.94 3.50 -17.57
CA SER A 282 4.83 2.06 -17.74
C SER A 282 5.29 1.38 -16.46
N LEU A 283 4.39 0.64 -15.83
CA LEU A 283 4.64 -0.24 -14.69
C LEU A 283 4.33 -1.69 -15.08
N ASP A 284 5.24 -2.61 -14.77
CA ASP A 284 5.04 -4.04 -14.87
C ASP A 284 4.97 -4.60 -13.44
N PHE A 285 3.93 -5.39 -13.12
CA PHE A 285 3.75 -6.05 -11.82
C PHE A 285 3.96 -7.57 -11.88
N ARG A 286 4.26 -8.13 -13.06
CA ARG A 286 4.53 -9.55 -13.20
C ARG A 286 5.76 -9.93 -12.40
N ASP A 287 5.82 -11.21 -11.99
CA ASP A 287 6.96 -11.78 -11.27
C ASP A 287 8.29 -11.42 -11.97
N GLN A 288 9.29 -11.09 -11.16
CA GLN A 288 10.66 -10.79 -11.59
C GLN A 288 11.28 -11.95 -12.39
N THR A 289 10.76 -13.16 -12.19
CA THR A 289 11.23 -14.36 -12.89
C THR A 289 10.31 -14.86 -14.01
N HIS A 290 9.44 -13.97 -14.50
CA HIS A 290 8.63 -14.23 -15.68
C HIS A 290 9.49 -14.63 -16.90
N ALA A 291 8.97 -15.52 -17.74
CA ALA A 291 9.70 -16.08 -18.88
C ALA A 291 10.21 -15.01 -19.85
N ASP A 292 9.38 -14.00 -20.17
CA ASP A 292 9.77 -12.86 -21.04
C ASP A 292 10.95 -12.05 -20.50
N LYS A 293 11.20 -12.12 -19.19
CA LYS A 293 12.28 -11.38 -18.51
C LYS A 293 13.58 -12.19 -18.47
N LEU A 294 13.57 -13.45 -18.92
CA LEU A 294 14.76 -14.32 -18.98
C LEU A 294 15.68 -13.86 -20.11
N GLN A 295 16.85 -13.31 -19.77
CA GLN A 295 17.85 -12.95 -20.77
C GLN A 295 18.68 -14.14 -21.24
N ARG A 296 19.14 -14.97 -20.30
CA ARG A 296 20.01 -16.11 -20.64
C ARG A 296 20.08 -17.14 -19.52
N LYS A 297 20.42 -18.37 -19.93
CA LYS A 297 20.82 -19.47 -19.04
C LYS A 297 22.30 -19.78 -19.25
N GLY A 298 23.00 -20.21 -18.21
CA GLY A 298 24.42 -20.55 -18.32
C GLY A 298 25.02 -21.06 -17.01
N LYS A 299 26.34 -21.29 -16.99
CA LYS A 299 27.05 -21.71 -15.78
C LYS A 299 27.81 -20.54 -15.15
N VAL A 300 27.77 -20.44 -13.81
CA VAL A 300 28.61 -19.53 -13.02
C VAL A 300 29.41 -20.34 -12.02
N GLY A 301 30.64 -20.70 -12.42
CA GLY A 301 31.44 -21.71 -11.73
C GLY A 301 30.74 -23.07 -11.78
N ARG A 302 30.43 -23.64 -10.62
CA ARG A 302 29.75 -24.95 -10.49
C ARG A 302 28.22 -24.86 -10.39
N TRP A 303 27.64 -23.68 -10.63
CA TRP A 303 26.20 -23.45 -10.52
C TRP A 303 25.58 -23.28 -11.90
N GLU A 304 24.43 -23.88 -12.10
CA GLU A 304 23.54 -23.52 -13.21
C GLU A 304 22.82 -22.24 -12.81
N ALA A 305 22.80 -21.27 -13.71
CA ALA A 305 22.33 -19.91 -13.44
C ALA A 305 21.39 -19.45 -14.54
N GLU A 306 20.30 -18.84 -14.11
CA GLU A 306 19.34 -18.14 -14.97
C GLU A 306 19.40 -16.66 -14.61
N PHE A 307 19.47 -15.81 -15.63
CA PHE A 307 19.60 -14.37 -15.49
C PHE A 307 18.33 -13.71 -16.02
N TYR A 308 17.65 -12.98 -15.16
CA TYR A 308 16.44 -12.24 -15.46
C TYR A 308 16.73 -10.74 -15.35
N VAL A 309 16.15 -9.95 -16.25
CA VAL A 309 16.22 -8.49 -16.24
C VAL A 309 14.79 -7.95 -16.36
N ASP A 310 14.30 -7.38 -15.26
CA ASP A 310 12.97 -6.85 -15.11
C ASP A 310 13.00 -5.32 -15.16
N ARG A 311 12.70 -4.73 -16.32
CA ARG A 311 12.51 -3.28 -16.45
C ARG A 311 11.07 -2.94 -16.06
N TRP A 312 10.82 -2.87 -14.77
CA TRP A 312 9.47 -2.79 -14.24
C TRP A 312 8.90 -1.37 -14.18
N LEU A 313 9.74 -0.32 -14.21
CA LEU A 313 9.28 1.07 -14.29
C LEU A 313 9.97 1.80 -15.44
N ASP A 314 9.16 2.51 -16.22
CA ASP A 314 9.57 3.55 -17.16
C ASP A 314 8.66 4.77 -16.95
N LEU A 315 9.25 5.91 -16.61
CA LEU A 315 8.57 7.18 -16.42
C LEU A 315 9.25 8.22 -17.31
N GLN A 316 8.48 8.87 -18.17
CA GLN A 316 8.99 9.87 -19.10
C GLN A 316 8.08 11.09 -19.12
N GLY A 317 8.68 12.26 -19.35
CA GLY A 317 7.93 13.50 -19.38
C GLY A 317 8.76 14.68 -19.84
N ARG A 318 8.20 15.87 -19.66
CA ARG A 318 8.85 17.14 -19.95
C ARG A 318 8.60 18.10 -18.80
N PHE A 319 9.66 18.73 -18.31
CA PHE A 319 9.57 19.79 -17.31
C PHE A 319 9.11 21.11 -17.95
N VAL A 320 8.66 22.06 -17.13
CA VAL A 320 8.20 23.40 -17.57
C VAL A 320 9.27 24.13 -18.39
N ASP A 321 10.54 23.90 -18.09
CA ASP A 321 11.68 24.50 -18.79
C ASP A 321 11.89 23.93 -20.22
N GLY A 322 11.17 22.86 -20.59
CA GLY A 322 11.24 22.16 -21.87
C GLY A 322 12.19 20.96 -21.90
N THR A 323 12.93 20.71 -20.82
CA THR A 323 13.83 19.57 -20.65
C THR A 323 13.02 18.28 -20.61
N LYS A 324 13.38 17.31 -21.44
CA LYS A 324 12.74 15.99 -21.42
C LYS A 324 13.47 15.12 -20.40
N PHE A 325 12.73 14.36 -19.61
CA PHE A 325 13.32 13.41 -18.67
C PHE A 325 12.80 12.00 -18.94
N SER A 326 13.62 11.02 -18.56
CA SER A 326 13.21 9.62 -18.45
C SER A 326 13.88 8.98 -17.25
N VAL A 327 13.09 8.30 -16.43
CA VAL A 327 13.47 7.54 -15.26
C VAL A 327 13.09 6.09 -15.49
N ALA A 328 14.02 5.16 -15.29
CA ALA A 328 13.76 3.74 -15.40
C ALA A 328 14.32 2.99 -14.19
N MET A 329 13.55 2.03 -13.68
CA MET A 329 14.00 1.07 -12.68
C MET A 329 14.11 -0.31 -13.31
N ILE A 330 15.26 -0.95 -13.11
CA ILE A 330 15.58 -2.27 -13.63
C ILE A 330 16.01 -3.15 -12.47
N GLU A 331 15.35 -4.28 -12.29
CA GLU A 331 15.79 -5.31 -11.36
C GLU A 331 16.49 -6.46 -12.09
N LYS A 332 17.64 -6.85 -11.58
CA LYS A 332 18.44 -7.96 -12.10
C LYS A 332 18.38 -9.09 -11.11
N HIS A 333 17.82 -10.21 -11.56
CA HIS A 333 17.66 -11.41 -10.74
C HIS A 333 18.51 -12.52 -11.29
N GLN A 334 19.23 -13.20 -10.40
CA GLN A 334 20.04 -14.35 -10.76
C GLN A 334 19.66 -15.53 -9.88
N LYS A 335 18.90 -16.47 -10.45
CA LYS A 335 18.59 -17.76 -9.82
C LYS A 335 19.74 -18.72 -10.11
N ARG A 336 20.40 -19.23 -9.07
CA ARG A 336 21.45 -20.24 -9.17
C ARG A 336 20.99 -21.51 -8.49
N HIS A 337 21.11 -22.64 -9.16
CA HIS A 337 20.86 -23.95 -8.57
C HIS A 337 22.01 -24.91 -8.83
N ARG A 338 22.19 -25.85 -7.92
CA ARG A 338 23.19 -26.90 -8.05
C ARG A 338 22.75 -28.15 -7.29
N THR A 339 22.94 -29.29 -7.92
CA THR A 339 22.82 -30.59 -7.28
C THR A 339 24.19 -31.06 -6.79
N LYS A 340 24.28 -31.49 -5.53
CA LYS A 340 25.52 -32.02 -4.92
C LYS A 340 25.21 -33.32 -4.19
N ARG A 341 26.02 -34.36 -4.41
CA ARG A 341 26.00 -35.60 -3.62
C ARG A 341 26.77 -35.41 -2.30
N SER A 342 26.21 -35.83 -1.16
CA SER A 342 26.91 -35.83 0.13
C SER A 342 27.83 -37.05 0.28
N ARG A 343 28.69 -37.05 1.30
CA ARG A 343 29.55 -38.19 1.65
C ARG A 343 28.75 -39.49 1.88
N SER A 344 27.51 -39.38 2.34
CA SER A 344 26.55 -40.49 2.53
C SER A 344 25.79 -40.91 1.26
N GLY A 345 26.10 -40.37 0.07
CA GLY A 345 25.41 -40.69 -1.18
C GLY A 345 24.10 -39.93 -1.44
N LYS A 346 23.53 -39.25 -0.44
CA LYS A 346 22.29 -38.45 -0.60
C LYS A 346 22.47 -37.28 -1.56
N ILE A 347 21.53 -37.11 -2.48
CA ILE A 347 21.46 -35.96 -3.40
C ILE A 347 20.91 -34.75 -2.64
N LYS A 348 21.61 -33.61 -2.71
CA LYS A 348 21.18 -32.34 -2.12
C LYS A 348 21.02 -31.29 -3.21
N HIS A 349 19.85 -30.68 -3.28
CA HIS A 349 19.60 -29.50 -4.10
C HIS A 349 19.97 -28.26 -3.29
N LYS A 350 20.69 -27.33 -3.92
CA LYS A 350 21.04 -26.04 -3.35
C LYS A 350 20.60 -24.95 -4.30
N ASN A 351 19.94 -23.94 -3.75
CA ASN A 351 19.49 -22.77 -4.48
C ASN A 351 20.13 -21.51 -3.87
N LYS A 352 20.44 -20.53 -4.71
CA LYS A 352 20.92 -19.21 -4.29
C LYS A 352 20.37 -18.17 -5.26
N THR A 353 19.75 -17.13 -4.71
CA THR A 353 19.28 -15.99 -5.49
C THR A 353 20.18 -14.79 -5.21
N LYS A 354 20.53 -14.04 -6.25
CA LYS A 354 21.11 -12.70 -6.11
C LYS A 354 20.18 -11.70 -6.78
N HIS A 355 19.97 -10.56 -6.13
CA HIS A 355 19.23 -9.43 -6.67
C HIS A 355 20.15 -8.21 -6.76
N ALA A 356 19.91 -7.35 -7.74
CA ALA A 356 20.47 -6.02 -7.82
C ALA A 356 19.46 -5.11 -8.52
N THR A 357 19.26 -3.91 -8.01
CA THR A 357 18.40 -2.89 -8.63
C THR A 357 19.28 -1.84 -9.28
N GLU A 358 18.93 -1.43 -10.49
CA GLU A 358 19.58 -0.35 -11.25
C GLU A 358 18.56 0.74 -11.54
N ALA A 359 18.88 1.95 -11.11
CA ALA A 359 18.12 3.16 -11.43
C ALA A 359 18.85 3.91 -12.54
N ILE A 360 18.10 4.34 -13.56
CA ILE A 360 18.60 5.13 -14.68
C ILE A 360 17.78 6.41 -14.74
N VAL A 361 18.44 7.56 -14.60
CA VAL A 361 17.83 8.86 -14.79
C VAL A 361 18.51 9.52 -15.97
N SER A 362 17.73 10.03 -16.91
CA SER A 362 18.22 10.72 -18.09
C SER A 362 17.50 12.02 -18.32
N LEU A 363 18.26 13.06 -18.68
CA LEU A 363 17.77 14.37 -19.05
C LEU A 363 18.24 14.69 -20.47
N LYS A 364 17.32 15.12 -21.32
CA LYS A 364 17.60 15.65 -22.65
C LYS A 364 17.28 17.13 -22.67
N ILE A 365 18.32 17.94 -22.77
CA ILE A 365 18.29 19.40 -22.66
C ILE A 365 18.52 20.06 -24.02
N LYS A 366 18.21 21.35 -24.16
CA LYS A 366 18.58 22.12 -25.35
C LYS A 366 19.98 22.70 -25.15
N GLY A 367 20.94 22.38 -26.00
CA GLY A 367 22.35 22.75 -25.84
C GLY A 367 22.58 24.27 -25.77
N LYS A 368 21.74 25.06 -26.44
CA LYS A 368 21.78 26.53 -26.36
C LYS A 368 21.66 27.10 -24.94
N ARG A 369 21.01 26.39 -24.02
CA ARG A 369 20.83 26.84 -22.63
C ARG A 369 22.00 26.48 -21.72
N TYR A 370 22.82 25.49 -22.11
CA TYR A 370 23.88 24.92 -21.27
C TYR A 370 25.17 24.72 -22.10
N PRO A 371 25.80 25.81 -22.57
CA PRO A 371 26.95 25.72 -23.48
C PRO A 371 28.18 25.05 -22.84
N GLN A 372 28.30 25.08 -21.51
CA GLN A 372 29.47 24.57 -20.79
C GLN A 372 29.36 23.09 -20.39
N LEU A 373 28.24 22.42 -20.69
CA LEU A 373 27.97 21.07 -20.21
C LEU A 373 29.06 20.06 -20.59
N THR A 374 29.55 20.12 -21.83
CA THR A 374 30.60 19.22 -22.32
C THR A 374 31.93 19.43 -21.59
N GLY A 375 32.23 20.68 -21.19
CA GLY A 375 33.44 21.00 -20.42
C GLY A 375 33.38 20.51 -18.98
N GLN A 376 32.19 20.51 -18.37
CA GLN A 376 31.98 20.08 -16.99
C GLN A 376 31.91 18.57 -16.81
N ALA A 377 31.88 17.79 -17.90
CA ALA A 377 31.89 16.33 -17.87
C ALA A 377 33.03 15.72 -17.01
N LYS A 378 34.16 16.44 -16.87
CA LYS A 378 35.31 16.02 -16.04
C LYS A 378 35.12 16.23 -14.54
N GLN A 379 34.21 17.11 -14.13
CA GLN A 379 33.99 17.49 -12.73
C GLN A 379 32.69 16.90 -12.15
N VAL A 380 32.02 16.04 -12.91
CA VAL A 380 30.69 15.54 -12.59
C VAL A 380 30.64 14.84 -11.23
N ASP A 381 31.69 14.11 -10.85
CA ASP A 381 31.75 13.37 -9.59
C ASP A 381 31.57 14.27 -8.36
N LYS A 382 31.90 15.57 -8.45
CA LYS A 382 31.70 16.54 -7.37
C LYS A 382 30.22 16.83 -7.08
N TYR A 383 29.37 16.72 -8.10
CA TYR A 383 27.95 17.06 -8.02
C TYR A 383 27.06 15.84 -7.73
N ILE A 384 27.60 14.63 -7.90
CA ILE A 384 26.85 13.40 -7.67
C ILE A 384 26.71 13.17 -6.17
N GLN A 385 25.48 13.30 -5.69
CA GLN A 385 25.08 12.89 -4.35
C GLN A 385 24.20 11.64 -4.49
N LEU A 386 24.67 10.52 -3.96
CA LEU A 386 23.90 9.28 -3.88
C LEU A 386 23.74 8.87 -2.41
N PRO A 387 22.64 8.19 -2.07
CA PRO A 387 22.49 7.62 -0.74
C PRO A 387 23.57 6.55 -0.50
N PRO A 388 24.04 6.35 0.74
CA PRO A 388 25.25 5.56 1.04
C PRO A 388 25.19 4.09 0.63
N LYS A 389 23.99 3.56 0.38
CA LYS A 389 23.75 2.17 -0.06
C LYS A 389 23.68 2.01 -1.58
N ALA A 390 23.62 3.12 -2.31
CA ALA A 390 23.61 3.14 -3.76
C ALA A 390 25.02 3.45 -4.27
N THR A 391 25.45 2.72 -5.29
CA THR A 391 26.74 2.90 -5.94
C THR A 391 26.54 3.55 -7.30
N LEU A 392 27.37 4.54 -7.64
CA LEU A 392 27.41 5.11 -8.97
C LEU A 392 27.96 4.06 -9.95
N LYS A 393 27.25 3.80 -11.04
CA LYS A 393 27.68 2.85 -12.07
C LYS A 393 28.29 3.56 -13.27
N SER A 394 27.65 4.62 -13.74
CA SER A 394 28.16 5.44 -14.83
C SER A 394 27.41 6.76 -14.89
N ILE A 395 28.12 7.82 -15.24
CA ILE A 395 27.53 9.05 -15.76
C ILE A 395 28.00 9.26 -17.20
N ARG A 396 27.09 9.64 -18.08
CA ARG A 396 27.39 9.97 -19.48
C ARG A 396 26.85 11.35 -19.81
N VAL A 397 27.70 12.15 -20.44
CA VAL A 397 27.38 13.47 -20.98
C VAL A 397 27.64 13.40 -22.48
N GLU A 398 26.58 13.21 -23.27
CA GLU A 398 26.66 13.02 -24.72
C GLU A 398 25.86 14.14 -25.41
N GLY A 399 26.54 15.22 -25.77
CA GLY A 399 25.94 16.39 -26.40
C GLY A 399 24.83 17.01 -25.54
N GLU A 400 23.59 16.81 -25.95
CA GLU A 400 22.37 17.32 -25.30
C GLU A 400 21.75 16.34 -24.29
N GLN A 401 22.41 15.21 -24.01
CA GLN A 401 21.89 14.17 -23.14
C GLN A 401 22.79 13.91 -21.94
N LEU A 402 22.18 13.92 -20.75
CA LEU A 402 22.77 13.49 -19.49
C LEU A 402 22.13 12.16 -19.08
N VAL A 403 22.95 11.17 -18.73
CA VAL A 403 22.48 9.88 -18.22
C VAL A 403 23.25 9.51 -16.96
N LEU A 404 22.55 9.40 -15.84
CA LEU A 404 23.06 8.92 -14.57
C LEU A 404 22.53 7.51 -14.31
N ARG A 405 23.43 6.55 -14.07
CA ARG A 405 23.10 5.18 -13.70
C ARG A 405 23.65 4.86 -12.33
N SER A 406 22.79 4.38 -11.45
CA SER A 406 23.16 3.94 -10.11
C SER A 406 22.67 2.52 -9.87
N THR A 407 23.35 1.76 -9.02
CA THR A 407 22.99 0.39 -8.66
C THR A 407 22.93 0.20 -7.16
N CYS A 408 22.02 -0.64 -6.69
CA CYS A 408 21.87 -1.03 -5.29
C CYS A 408 21.76 -2.55 -5.20
N THR A 409 22.59 -3.18 -4.36
CA THR A 409 22.57 -4.65 -4.13
C THR A 409 21.82 -5.04 -2.85
N VAL A 410 21.38 -4.07 -2.07
CA VAL A 410 20.55 -4.31 -0.88
C VAL A 410 19.07 -4.11 -1.24
N PRO A 411 18.15 -4.77 -0.53
CA PRO A 411 16.74 -4.46 -0.62
C PRO A 411 16.50 -2.97 -0.37
N TRP A 412 15.63 -2.40 -1.18
CA TRP A 412 15.14 -1.04 -1.01
C TRP A 412 13.64 -1.13 -0.72
N SER A 413 13.14 -0.17 0.05
CA SER A 413 11.75 -0.10 0.46
C SER A 413 11.24 1.33 0.36
N LEU A 414 9.94 1.52 0.53
CA LEU A 414 9.38 2.85 0.70
C LEU A 414 9.50 3.21 2.17
N LYS A 415 10.16 4.32 2.49
CA LYS A 415 10.06 4.86 3.83
C LYS A 415 8.62 5.35 3.97
N SER A 416 7.80 4.59 4.69
CA SER A 416 6.41 4.97 4.97
C SER A 416 6.39 6.40 5.51
N MET A 417 5.95 7.37 4.69
CA MET A 417 5.93 8.79 5.06
C MET A 417 4.85 9.12 6.11
N GLY A 418 4.23 8.12 6.76
CA GLY A 418 3.25 8.38 7.81
C GLY A 418 2.38 7.20 8.28
N GLY A 419 2.56 5.99 7.74
CA GLY A 419 1.74 4.84 8.09
C GLY A 419 2.19 4.16 9.38
N THR A 420 1.38 4.25 10.43
CA THR A 420 1.51 3.61 11.75
C THR A 420 1.30 2.09 11.77
N GLY A 421 1.48 1.42 10.63
CA GLY A 421 1.30 -0.03 10.48
C GLY A 421 2.41 -0.80 11.21
N PHE A 422 2.10 -1.31 12.40
CA PHE A 422 3.04 -2.01 13.28
C PHE A 422 3.42 -3.44 12.81
N ALA A 423 2.77 -3.98 11.77
CA ALA A 423 2.80 -5.41 11.48
C ALA A 423 3.94 -5.86 10.54
N GLU A 424 4.58 -4.97 9.77
CA GLU A 424 5.61 -5.34 8.80
C GLU A 424 7.00 -4.82 9.19
N ARG A 425 7.34 -4.91 10.48
CA ARG A 425 8.70 -4.67 11.00
C ARG A 425 9.50 -5.96 11.13
N VAL A 426 9.38 -6.89 10.18
CA VAL A 426 10.21 -8.09 10.16
C VAL A 426 11.55 -7.78 9.47
N ARG A 427 12.56 -7.48 10.30
CA ARG A 427 14.00 -7.76 10.07
C ARG A 427 14.77 -7.06 8.94
N GLU A 428 14.19 -6.20 8.14
CA GLU A 428 14.99 -5.43 7.17
C GLU A 428 15.59 -4.18 7.84
N GLY A 429 16.91 -4.20 8.10
CA GLY A 429 17.65 -3.02 8.58
C GLY A 429 17.45 -1.82 7.64
N PRO A 430 17.76 -0.58 8.05
CA PRO A 430 17.22 0.66 7.46
C PRO A 430 17.34 0.64 5.94
N GLY A 431 16.27 0.23 5.24
CA GLY A 431 16.30 -0.02 3.79
C GLY A 431 16.72 1.24 3.05
N LEU A 432 17.28 1.07 1.84
CA LEU A 432 17.43 2.22 0.96
C LEU A 432 16.02 2.71 0.60
N ASP A 433 15.73 3.98 0.84
CA ASP A 433 14.46 4.58 0.38
C ASP A 433 14.53 4.84 -1.13
N GLY A 434 13.69 4.15 -1.89
CA GLY A 434 13.67 4.24 -3.34
C GLY A 434 13.32 5.63 -3.86
N VAL A 435 12.40 6.34 -3.18
CA VAL A 435 11.97 7.69 -3.59
C VAL A 435 13.12 8.67 -3.38
N ASN A 436 13.74 8.65 -2.20
CA ASN A 436 14.92 9.45 -1.90
C ASN A 436 16.10 9.14 -2.85
N TRP A 437 16.29 7.89 -3.24
CA TRP A 437 17.33 7.50 -4.20
C TRP A 437 17.14 8.19 -5.56
N LEU A 438 15.93 8.15 -6.12
CA LEU A 438 15.64 8.82 -7.39
C LEU A 438 15.65 10.34 -7.27
N ALA A 439 15.16 10.89 -6.15
CA ALA A 439 15.23 12.32 -5.86
C ALA A 439 16.67 12.83 -5.86
N MET A 440 17.57 12.15 -5.14
CA MET A 440 19.00 12.50 -5.10
C MET A 440 19.66 12.40 -6.48
N MET A 441 19.29 11.39 -7.29
CA MET A 441 19.77 11.29 -8.68
C MET A 441 19.31 12.46 -9.55
N LEU A 442 18.04 12.86 -9.47
CA LEU A 442 17.51 14.02 -10.19
C LEU A 442 18.20 15.31 -9.72
N LEU A 443 18.28 15.54 -8.41
CA LEU A 443 18.94 16.72 -7.83
C LEU A 443 20.41 16.82 -8.25
N SER A 444 21.13 15.68 -8.29
CA SER A 444 22.52 15.65 -8.76
C SER A 444 22.66 16.12 -10.21
N LEU A 445 21.74 15.70 -11.08
CA LEU A 445 21.73 16.14 -12.48
C LEU A 445 21.34 17.62 -12.61
N TYR A 446 20.39 18.10 -11.80
CA TYR A 446 20.03 19.52 -11.77
C TYR A 446 21.15 20.41 -11.24
N ALA A 447 21.89 19.96 -10.23
CA ALA A 447 23.06 20.68 -9.71
C ALA A 447 24.13 20.83 -10.81
N LEU A 448 24.41 19.77 -11.56
CA LEU A 448 25.30 19.80 -12.72
C LEU A 448 24.77 20.76 -13.81
N LEU A 449 23.47 20.72 -14.11
CA LEU A 449 22.87 21.63 -15.09
C LEU A 449 22.98 23.10 -14.65
N ASN A 450 22.77 23.39 -13.37
CA ASN A 450 22.81 24.76 -12.85
C ASN A 450 24.22 25.36 -12.91
N GLU A 451 25.24 24.55 -12.67
CA GLU A 451 26.64 24.98 -12.83
C GLU A 451 27.00 25.22 -14.31
N SER A 452 26.36 24.51 -15.24
CA SER A 452 26.67 24.57 -16.68
C SER A 452 26.03 25.74 -17.44
N LYS A 453 25.23 26.57 -16.75
CA LYS A 453 24.68 27.83 -17.26
C LYS A 453 25.78 28.89 -17.28
#